data_AF-A0AA92ILV4-F1
#
_entry.id   AF-A0AA92ILV4-F1
#
_cell.length_a   1.000
_cell.length_b   1.000
_cell.length_c   1.000
_cell.angle_alpha   90.00
_cell.angle_beta   90.00
_cell.angle_gamma   90.00
#
_symmetry.space_group_name_H-M   'P 1'
#
loop_
_entity.id
_entity.type
_entity.pdbx_description
1 polymer ?
#
loop_
_entity_poly.entity_id
_entity_poly.type
_entity_poly.pdbx_seq_one_letter_code
_entity_poly.pdbx_strand_id
1 'polypeptide(L)'
;MVEQQPEAMTEEQVSAWVREHFQAANKYLAEQGIISDQILSKDSRYLAPYVAVWKFNTQDKKTLWVINGDVPTDVIGEKAAKDARDAMRYFALRWQMQAEGVLQQAKNDPEKQRYAHYLVNRAENLYQLSTSKDLWQQQD
;
A
#
# COMPACT_ATOMS: atom_id res chain seq x y z
N MET A 1 36.54 7.94 -0.35
CA MET A 1 35.41 7.08 0.03
C MET A 1 34.20 7.80 -0.52
N VAL A 2 33.49 7.23 -1.49
CA VAL A 2 32.37 7.93 -2.14
C VAL A 2 31.11 7.58 -1.35
N GLU A 3 30.53 8.58 -0.70
CA GLU A 3 29.22 8.50 -0.06
C GLU A 3 28.17 8.09 -1.09
N GLN A 4 27.58 6.91 -0.92
CA GLN A 4 26.42 6.48 -1.68
C GLN A 4 25.20 7.25 -1.14
N GLN A 5 24.88 8.38 -1.79
CA GLN A 5 23.51 8.91 -1.73
C GLN A 5 22.58 7.84 -2.32
N PRO A 6 21.38 7.61 -1.74
CA PRO A 6 20.44 6.66 -2.32
C PRO A 6 20.11 7.14 -3.74
N GLU A 7 20.52 6.37 -4.75
CA GLU A 7 20.27 6.68 -6.15
C GLU A 7 18.76 6.84 -6.35
N ALA A 8 18.32 8.05 -6.72
CA ALA A 8 16.96 8.27 -7.18
C ALA A 8 16.76 7.38 -8.41
N MET A 9 15.74 6.52 -8.37
CA MET A 9 15.44 5.58 -9.46
C MET A 9 15.31 6.34 -10.79
N THR A 10 15.86 5.80 -11.88
CA THR A 10 15.63 6.35 -13.22
C THR A 10 14.16 6.20 -13.62
N GLU A 11 13.71 7.00 -14.60
CA GLU A 11 12.34 6.88 -15.11
C GLU A 11 12.02 5.47 -15.61
N GLU A 12 12.98 4.78 -16.24
CA GLU A 12 12.77 3.39 -16.66
C GLU A 12 12.62 2.44 -15.48
N GLN A 13 13.41 2.63 -14.41
CA GLN A 13 13.33 1.82 -13.20
C GLN A 13 11.99 2.05 -12.48
N VAL A 14 11.53 3.30 -12.39
CA VAL A 14 10.20 3.61 -11.83
C VAL A 14 9.11 2.95 -12.68
N SER A 15 9.17 3.05 -14.00
CA SER A 15 8.21 2.40 -14.90
C SER A 15 8.18 0.87 -14.72
N ALA A 16 9.35 0.24 -14.58
CA ALA A 16 9.47 -1.19 -14.31
C ALA A 16 8.85 -1.57 -12.96
N TRP A 17 9.18 -0.83 -11.90
CA TRP A 17 8.65 -1.04 -10.55
C TRP A 17 7.13 -0.90 -10.51
N VAL A 18 6.58 0.13 -11.16
CA VAL A 18 5.12 0.37 -11.27
C VAL A 18 4.44 -0.81 -11.97
N ARG A 19 5.00 -1.32 -13.07
CA ARG A 19 4.44 -2.48 -13.79
C ARG A 19 4.47 -3.76 -12.95
N GLU A 20 5.58 -4.01 -12.26
CA GLU A 20 5.74 -5.18 -11.39
C GLU A 20 4.71 -5.16 -10.24
N HIS A 21 4.59 -4.02 -9.57
CA HIS A 21 3.65 -3.86 -8.46
C HIS A 21 2.20 -3.89 -8.94
N PHE A 22 1.91 -3.37 -10.13
CA PHE A 22 0.60 -3.52 -10.73
C PHE A 22 0.23 -4.99 -10.99
N GLN A 23 1.17 -5.80 -11.51
CA GLN A 23 0.95 -7.24 -11.71
C GLN A 23 0.76 -7.97 -10.38
N ALA A 24 1.57 -7.64 -9.37
CA ALA A 24 1.43 -8.21 -8.03
C ALA A 24 0.07 -7.89 -7.39
N ALA A 25 -0.45 -6.66 -7.58
CA ALA A 25 -1.77 -6.26 -7.09
C ALA A 25 -2.89 -7.09 -7.74
N ASN A 26 -2.85 -7.28 -9.06
CA ASN A 26 -3.84 -8.10 -9.76
C ASN A 26 -3.78 -9.57 -9.35
N LYS A 27 -2.56 -10.12 -9.17
CA LYS A 27 -2.37 -11.48 -8.66
C LYS A 27 -3.00 -11.65 -7.27
N TYR A 28 -2.74 -10.71 -6.37
CA TYR A 28 -3.32 -10.72 -5.03
C TYR A 28 -4.86 -10.67 -5.07
N LEU A 29 -5.45 -9.79 -5.89
CA LEU A 29 -6.90 -9.76 -6.07
C LEU A 29 -7.44 -11.11 -6.55
N ALA A 30 -6.80 -11.72 -7.54
CA ALA A 30 -7.19 -13.03 -8.06
C ALA A 30 -7.10 -14.13 -6.99
N GLU A 31 -6.06 -14.13 -6.15
CA GLU A 31 -5.90 -15.05 -5.01
C GLU A 31 -7.01 -14.86 -3.96
N GLN A 32 -7.52 -13.64 -3.80
CA GLN A 32 -8.69 -13.33 -2.95
C GLN A 32 -10.04 -13.65 -3.63
N GLY A 33 -10.03 -14.21 -4.85
CA GLY A 33 -11.25 -14.48 -5.63
C GLY A 33 -11.90 -13.24 -6.22
N ILE A 34 -11.19 -12.11 -6.27
CA ILE A 34 -11.65 -10.83 -6.81
C ILE A 34 -11.09 -10.66 -8.22
N ILE A 35 -11.96 -10.57 -9.22
CA ILE A 35 -11.55 -10.35 -10.61
C ILE A 35 -11.62 -8.86 -10.92
N SER A 36 -10.47 -8.24 -11.16
CA SER A 36 -10.37 -6.88 -11.65
C SER A 36 -10.87 -6.78 -13.10
N ASP A 37 -11.60 -5.70 -13.39
CA ASP A 37 -12.11 -5.37 -14.73
C ASP A 37 -11.28 -4.22 -15.32
N GLN A 38 -11.18 -3.11 -14.59
CA GLN A 38 -10.48 -1.91 -15.04
C GLN A 38 -9.74 -1.23 -13.89
N ILE A 39 -8.52 -0.75 -14.16
CA ILE A 39 -7.82 0.19 -13.27
C ILE A 39 -8.27 1.63 -13.54
N LEU A 40 -8.57 2.36 -12.48
CA LEU A 40 -8.82 3.80 -12.50
C LEU A 40 -7.48 4.54 -12.30
N SER A 41 -6.68 4.61 -13.35
CA SER A 41 -5.32 5.19 -13.29
C SER A 41 -5.31 6.65 -12.84
N LYS A 42 -6.39 7.40 -13.10
CA LYS A 42 -6.54 8.80 -12.66
C LYS A 42 -6.65 8.96 -11.15
N ASP A 43 -7.17 7.94 -10.46
CA ASP A 43 -7.31 7.92 -9.01
C ASP A 43 -6.15 7.18 -8.32
N SER A 44 -5.42 6.36 -9.08
CA SER A 44 -4.28 5.59 -8.59
C SER A 44 -3.06 6.49 -8.44
N ARG A 45 -2.24 6.25 -7.40
CA ARG A 45 -1.05 7.05 -7.08
C ARG A 45 0.06 6.13 -6.60
N TYR A 46 1.31 6.51 -6.86
CA TYR A 46 2.46 5.76 -6.39
C TYR A 46 3.59 6.70 -5.98
N LEU A 47 4.31 6.28 -4.95
CA LEU A 47 5.51 6.90 -4.41
C LEU A 47 6.62 5.84 -4.46
N ALA A 48 7.19 5.62 -5.64
CA ALA A 48 8.27 4.65 -5.81
C ALA A 48 9.53 5.08 -5.04
N PRO A 49 10.31 4.14 -4.48
CA PRO A 49 10.08 2.68 -4.42
C PRO A 49 9.19 2.23 -3.23
N TYR A 50 8.57 3.16 -2.52
CA TYR A 50 7.96 2.88 -1.21
C TYR A 50 6.58 2.22 -1.31
N VAL A 51 5.64 2.83 -2.05
CA VAL A 51 4.23 2.39 -2.01
C VAL A 51 3.49 2.73 -3.29
N ALA A 52 2.60 1.85 -3.71
CA ALA A 52 1.64 2.09 -4.77
C ALA A 52 0.22 1.82 -4.26
N VAL A 53 -0.69 2.72 -4.63
CA VAL A 53 -2.11 2.66 -4.30
C VAL A 53 -2.91 2.69 -5.59
N TRP A 54 -3.66 1.62 -5.80
CA TRP A 54 -4.40 1.37 -7.01
C TRP A 54 -5.89 1.42 -6.71
N LYS A 55 -6.65 1.98 -7.63
CA LYS A 55 -8.11 1.92 -7.59
C LYS A 55 -8.60 1.04 -8.73
N PHE A 56 -9.34 0.00 -8.40
CA PHE A 56 -9.84 -0.98 -9.37
C PHE A 56 -11.36 -1.00 -9.36
N ASN A 57 -11.93 -1.10 -10.55
CA ASN A 57 -13.26 -1.66 -10.75
C ASN A 57 -13.11 -3.16 -10.95
N THR A 58 -14.07 -3.89 -10.40
CA THR A 58 -14.14 -5.35 -10.44
C THR A 58 -15.32 -5.78 -11.30
N GLN A 59 -15.31 -7.03 -11.78
CA GLN A 59 -16.37 -7.53 -12.64
C GLN A 59 -17.76 -7.55 -11.98
N ASP A 60 -17.82 -7.63 -10.64
CA ASP A 60 -19.06 -7.54 -9.87
C ASP A 60 -19.53 -6.08 -9.63
N LYS A 61 -18.96 -5.12 -10.37
CA LYS A 61 -19.26 -3.67 -10.33
C LYS A 61 -18.94 -3.02 -8.97
N LYS A 62 -18.03 -3.60 -8.19
CA LYS A 62 -17.48 -2.94 -7.02
C LYS A 62 -16.20 -2.18 -7.36
N THR A 63 -15.99 -1.11 -6.62
CA THR A 63 -14.74 -0.36 -6.66
C THR A 63 -13.97 -0.61 -5.38
N LEU A 64 -12.66 -0.86 -5.53
CA LEU A 64 -11.75 -1.23 -4.45
C LEU A 64 -10.47 -0.41 -4.51
N TRP A 65 -9.86 -0.21 -3.35
CA TRP A 65 -8.51 0.31 -3.21
C TRP A 65 -7.57 -0.85 -2.85
N VAL A 66 -6.46 -0.96 -3.56
CA VAL A 66 -5.40 -1.94 -3.30
C VAL A 66 -4.11 -1.20 -3.02
N ILE A 67 -3.38 -1.63 -2.01
CA ILE A 67 -2.07 -1.09 -1.66
C ILE A 67 -1.02 -2.19 -1.77
N ASN A 68 0.17 -1.86 -2.26
CA ASN A 68 1.36 -2.70 -2.19
C ASN A 68 2.64 -1.87 -2.33
N GLY A 69 3.82 -2.53 -2.28
CA GLY A 69 5.12 -1.86 -2.26
C GLY A 69 6.00 -2.45 -1.17
N ASP A 70 6.75 -1.60 -0.49
CA ASP A 70 7.43 -1.91 0.77
C ASP A 70 6.45 -1.87 1.97
N VAL A 71 5.26 -2.42 1.76
CA VAL A 71 4.16 -2.52 2.72
C VAL A 71 3.39 -3.82 2.45
N PRO A 72 2.60 -4.33 3.42
CA PRO A 72 1.73 -5.48 3.16
C PRO A 72 0.81 -5.21 1.98
N THR A 73 0.63 -6.19 1.11
CA THR A 73 -0.43 -6.12 0.10
C THR A 73 -1.78 -6.29 0.77
N ASP A 74 -2.67 -5.32 0.62
CA ASP A 74 -3.99 -5.31 1.24
C ASP A 74 -5.03 -4.62 0.35
N VAL A 75 -6.31 -4.87 0.60
CA VAL A 75 -7.45 -4.34 -0.14
C VAL A 75 -8.55 -3.84 0.80
N ILE A 76 -9.17 -2.71 0.43
CA ILE A 76 -10.34 -2.13 1.09
C ILE A 76 -11.40 -1.72 0.06
N GLY A 77 -12.64 -1.60 0.50
CA GLY A 77 -13.73 -1.11 -0.37
C GLY A 77 -13.61 0.39 -0.66
N GLU A 78 -14.20 0.84 -1.77
CA GLU A 78 -14.22 2.26 -2.17
C GLU A 78 -14.64 3.21 -1.04
N LYS A 79 -15.66 2.85 -0.27
CA LYS A 79 -16.21 3.70 0.81
C LYS A 79 -15.25 3.96 1.97
N ALA A 80 -14.13 3.23 2.04
CA ALA A 80 -13.15 3.43 3.10
C ALA A 80 -12.32 4.72 2.91
N ALA A 81 -12.23 5.22 1.67
CA ALA A 81 -11.39 6.37 1.37
C ALA A 81 -11.87 7.12 0.12
N LYS A 82 -11.82 8.45 0.17
CA LYS A 82 -12.23 9.32 -0.95
C LYS A 82 -11.18 9.42 -2.06
N ASP A 83 -9.90 9.28 -1.73
CA ASP A 83 -8.76 9.44 -2.61
C ASP A 83 -7.60 8.52 -2.16
N ALA A 84 -6.55 8.40 -2.98
CA ALA A 84 -5.41 7.51 -2.68
C ALA A 84 -4.69 7.88 -1.37
N ARG A 85 -4.66 9.17 -1.03
CA ARG A 85 -4.00 9.67 0.17
C ARG A 85 -4.78 9.30 1.42
N ASP A 86 -6.11 9.38 1.35
CA ASP A 86 -7.03 8.93 2.37
C ASP A 86 -7.01 7.41 2.52
N ALA A 87 -6.87 6.67 1.40
CA ALA A 87 -6.70 5.22 1.42
C ALA A 87 -5.44 4.80 2.19
N MET A 88 -4.31 5.50 2.00
CA MET A 88 -3.10 5.24 2.77
C MET A 88 -3.30 5.43 4.27
N ARG A 89 -4.01 6.47 4.69
CA ARG A 89 -4.33 6.69 6.11
C ARG A 89 -5.23 5.58 6.66
N TYR A 90 -6.21 5.15 5.87
CA TYR A 90 -7.10 4.06 6.24
C TYR A 90 -6.33 2.75 6.43
N PHE A 91 -5.45 2.38 5.48
CA PHE A 91 -4.61 1.20 5.60
C PHE A 91 -3.70 1.26 6.83
N ALA A 92 -3.06 2.40 7.07
CA ALA A 92 -2.23 2.59 8.27
C ALA A 92 -3.03 2.35 9.56
N LEU A 93 -4.22 2.95 9.68
CA LEU A 93 -5.08 2.76 10.84
C LEU A 93 -5.52 1.29 10.99
N ARG A 94 -5.93 0.65 9.89
CA ARG A 94 -6.34 -0.76 9.89
C ARG A 94 -5.21 -1.67 10.39
N TRP A 95 -3.99 -1.45 9.93
CA TRP A 95 -2.84 -2.24 10.33
C TRP A 95 -2.45 -2.01 11.79
N GLN A 96 -2.59 -0.78 12.32
CA GLN A 96 -2.42 -0.52 13.75
C GLN A 96 -3.43 -1.31 14.59
N MET A 97 -4.71 -1.29 14.21
CA MET A 97 -5.77 -2.04 14.90
C MET A 97 -5.53 -3.57 14.80
N GLN A 98 -5.10 -4.07 13.65
CA GLN A 98 -4.75 -5.47 13.47
C GLN A 98 -3.54 -5.85 14.34
N ALA A 99 -2.51 -5.01 14.38
CA ALA A 99 -1.33 -5.26 15.22
C ALA A 99 -1.70 -5.32 16.70
N GLU A 100 -2.55 -4.41 17.18
CA GLU A 100 -3.05 -4.44 18.56
C GLU A 100 -3.80 -5.75 18.85
N GLY A 101 -4.71 -6.15 17.96
CA GLY A 101 -5.43 -7.42 18.09
C GLY A 101 -4.50 -8.64 18.10
N VAL A 102 -3.46 -8.65 17.27
CA VAL A 102 -2.44 -9.72 17.25
C VAL A 102 -1.64 -9.72 18.56
N LEU A 103 -1.21 -8.57 19.07
CA LEU A 103 -0.46 -8.47 20.33
C LEU A 103 -1.27 -8.97 21.53
N GLN A 104 -2.56 -8.62 21.59
CA GLN A 104 -3.45 -9.11 22.66
C GLN A 104 -3.56 -10.65 22.65
N GLN A 105 -3.51 -11.26 21.46
CA GLN A 105 -3.58 -12.73 21.30
C GLN A 105 -2.22 -13.41 21.34
N ALA A 106 -1.12 -12.66 21.23
CA ALA A 106 0.22 -13.20 21.06
C ALA A 106 0.66 -13.99 22.30
N LYS A 107 0.19 -13.66 23.51
CA LYS A 107 0.67 -14.26 24.77
C LYS A 107 2.21 -14.31 24.77
N ASN A 108 2.81 -15.47 24.48
CA ASN A 108 4.25 -15.72 24.40
C ASN A 108 4.72 -16.22 23.02
N ASP A 109 3.91 -16.06 21.98
CA ASP A 109 4.21 -16.46 20.60
C ASP A 109 5.09 -15.39 19.92
N PRO A 110 6.39 -15.65 19.71
CA PRO A 110 7.30 -14.65 19.17
C PRO A 110 7.02 -14.33 17.70
N GLU A 111 6.42 -15.24 16.94
CA GLU A 111 6.07 -14.99 15.54
C GLU A 111 4.94 -13.98 15.43
N LYS A 112 3.90 -14.13 16.26
CA LYS A 112 2.80 -13.16 16.34
C LYS A 112 3.28 -11.79 16.79
N GLN A 113 4.16 -11.73 17.80
CA GLN A 113 4.75 -10.47 18.24
C GLN A 113 5.54 -9.79 17.10
N ARG A 114 6.38 -10.54 16.38
CA ARG A 114 7.13 -10.02 15.22
C ARG A 114 6.21 -9.50 14.13
N TYR A 115 5.15 -10.25 13.81
CA TYR A 115 4.18 -9.83 12.80
C TYR A 115 3.44 -8.55 13.19
N ALA A 116 3.01 -8.43 14.46
CA ALA A 116 2.39 -7.20 14.93
C ALA A 116 3.34 -6.01 14.88
N HIS A 117 4.60 -6.17 15.32
CA HIS A 117 5.59 -5.09 15.22
C HIS A 117 5.88 -4.69 13.77
N TYR A 118 5.91 -5.66 12.85
CA TYR A 118 5.98 -5.39 11.42
C TYR A 118 4.79 -4.54 10.94
N LEU A 119 3.55 -4.89 11.31
CA LEU A 119 2.37 -4.11 10.95
C LEU A 119 2.41 -2.68 11.53
N VAL A 120 2.82 -2.50 12.79
CA VAL A 120 2.98 -1.18 13.41
C VAL A 120 3.98 -0.34 12.61
N ASN A 121 5.16 -0.88 12.32
CA ASN A 121 6.20 -0.15 11.60
C ASN A 121 5.73 0.28 10.20
N ARG A 122 5.05 -0.62 9.48
CA ARG A 122 4.50 -0.32 8.14
C ARG A 122 3.39 0.72 8.20
N ALA A 123 2.53 0.66 9.22
CA ALA A 123 1.48 1.65 9.42
C ALA A 123 2.03 3.06 9.72
N GLU A 124 3.01 3.17 10.62
CA GLU A 124 3.62 4.44 10.97
C GLU A 124 4.31 5.09 9.76
N ASN A 125 5.11 4.31 9.02
CA ASN A 125 5.77 4.77 7.80
C ASN A 125 4.74 5.20 6.75
N LEU A 126 3.69 4.41 6.53
CA LEU A 126 2.65 4.73 5.56
C LEU A 126 1.90 6.01 5.93
N TYR A 127 1.58 6.19 7.21
CA TYR A 127 0.94 7.40 7.70
C TYR A 127 1.84 8.62 7.48
N GLN A 128 3.13 8.54 7.81
CA GLN A 128 4.09 9.62 7.56
C GLN A 128 4.13 10.00 6.07
N LEU A 129 4.24 9.01 5.17
CA LEU A 129 4.19 9.23 3.72
C LEU A 129 2.89 9.88 3.26
N SER A 130 1.75 9.51 3.86
CA SER A 130 0.45 10.14 3.58
C SER A 130 0.37 11.60 4.08
N THR A 131 1.22 12.01 5.03
CA THR A 131 1.21 13.37 5.58
C THR A 131 2.24 14.30 4.94
N SER A 132 3.31 13.75 4.36
CA SER A 132 4.33 14.51 3.64
C SER A 132 3.67 15.35 2.54
N LYS A 133 3.86 16.67 2.57
CA LYS A 133 3.27 17.55 1.53
C LYS A 133 4.11 17.51 0.26
N ASP A 134 5.43 17.45 0.40
CA ASP A 134 6.37 17.55 -0.71
C ASP A 134 6.23 16.36 -1.68
N LEU A 135 5.98 15.16 -1.15
CA LEU A 135 5.78 13.95 -1.97
C LEU A 135 4.46 13.96 -2.75
N TRP A 136 3.45 14.66 -2.25
CA TRP A 136 2.12 14.70 -2.88
C TRP A 136 1.92 15.91 -3.79
N GLN A 137 2.61 17.03 -3.53
CA GLN A 137 2.56 18.22 -4.41
C GLN A 137 3.22 17.98 -5.77
N GLN A 138 4.12 17.01 -5.88
CA GLN A 138 4.76 16.65 -7.16
C GLN A 138 3.81 15.89 -8.12
N GLN A 139 2.58 15.58 -7.69
CA GLN A 139 1.62 14.80 -8.49
C GLN A 139 0.30 15.54 -8.78
N ASP A 140 0.21 16.83 -8.46
CA ASP A 140 -0.93 17.73 -8.80
C ASP A 140 -0.63 18.58 -10.04
#